data_AF-A0A2X3GY68-F1
#
_entry.id   AF-A0A2X3GY68-F1
#
_cell.length_a   1.000
_cell.length_b   1.000
_cell.length_c   1.000
_cell.angle_alpha   90.00
_cell.angle_beta   90.00
_cell.angle_gamma   90.00
#
_symmetry.space_group_name_H-M   'P 1'
#
loop_
_entity.id
_entity.type
_entity.pdbx_description
1 polymer ?
#
loop_
_entity_poly.entity_id
_entity_poly.type
_entity_poly.pdbx_seq_one_letter_code
_entity_poly.pdbx_strand_id
1 'polypeptide(L)' 'MINTTRPILNLDLDLLRTFVAVADLNTFAAAAAAVCRTQSAVSQQMQRLEQLVGQRAFRPPRPQ' A
#
# COMPACT_ATOMS: atom_id res chain seq x y z
N MET A 1 6.20 -1.51 30.80
CA MET A 1 6.09 -2.78 30.06
C MET A 1 4.79 -2.75 29.27
N ILE A 2 4.83 -2.45 27.96
CA ILE A 2 3.63 -2.45 27.12
C ILE A 2 3.46 -3.83 26.48
N ASN A 3 2.39 -4.54 26.84
CA ASN A 3 2.02 -5.78 26.14
C ASN A 3 1.36 -5.36 24.83
N THR A 4 2.15 -5.29 23.75
CA THR A 4 1.69 -4.90 22.42
C THR A 4 0.96 -6.07 21.77
N THR A 5 -0.23 -6.41 22.26
CA THR A 5 -1.12 -7.35 21.56
C THR A 5 -1.66 -6.65 20.31
N ARG A 6 -0.82 -6.54 19.27
CA ARG A 6 -1.29 -6.09 17.96
C ARG A 6 -2.29 -7.14 17.48
N PRO A 7 -3.54 -6.76 17.16
CA PRO A 7 -4.49 -7.72 16.60
C PRO A 7 -3.87 -8.31 15.33
N ILE A 8 -4.06 -9.62 15.13
CA ILE A 8 -3.66 -10.28 13.88
C ILE A 8 -4.58 -9.74 12.79
N LEU A 9 -4.04 -8.85 11.95
CA LEU A 9 -4.77 -8.23 10.86
C LEU A 9 -4.70 -9.14 9.64
N ASN A 10 -5.86 -9.51 9.10
CA ASN A 10 -5.92 -10.23 7.84
C ASN A 10 -5.76 -9.22 6.69
N LEU A 11 -4.62 -9.29 6.01
CA LEU A 11 -4.35 -8.49 4.83
C LEU A 11 -4.78 -9.27 3.59
N ASP A 12 -5.49 -8.59 2.70
CA ASP A 12 -5.85 -9.15 1.41
C ASP A 12 -4.60 -9.29 0.53
N LEU A 13 -4.47 -10.43 -0.16
CA LEU A 13 -3.32 -10.73 -1.02
C LEU A 13 -3.19 -9.74 -2.18
N ASP A 14 -4.28 -9.17 -2.69
CA ASP A 14 -4.20 -8.15 -3.72
C ASP A 14 -3.62 -6.85 -3.18
N LEU A 15 -3.88 -6.49 -1.91
CA LEU A 15 -3.23 -5.34 -1.27
C LEU A 15 -1.71 -5.54 -1.16
N LEU A 16 -1.28 -6.75 -0.79
CA LEU A 16 0.13 -7.12 -0.70
C LEU A 16 0.82 -7.13 -2.07
N ARG A 17 0.17 -7.68 -3.11
CA ARG A 17 0.70 -7.68 -4.48
C ARG A 17 0.88 -6.27 -5.01
N THR A 18 -0.13 -5.41 -4.82
CA THR A 18 -0.04 -4.01 -5.23
C THR A 18 1.03 -3.30 -4.42
N PHE A 19 1.19 -3.59 -3.13
CA PHE A 19 2.26 -3.00 -2.31
C PHE A 19 3.65 -3.35 -2.82
N VAL A 20 3.91 -4.63 -3.09
CA VAL A 20 5.18 -5.10 -3.65
C VAL A 20 5.44 -4.44 -5.01
N ALA A 21 4.42 -4.39 -5.89
CA ALA A 21 4.57 -3.74 -7.19
C ALA A 21 4.90 -2.25 -7.08
N VAL A 22 4.30 -1.52 -6.13
CA VAL A 22 4.63 -0.10 -5.90
C VAL A 22 6.03 0.04 -5.29
N ALA A 23 6.44 -0.86 -4.40
CA ALA A 23 7.77 -0.85 -3.80
C ALA A 23 8.88 -1.11 -4.85
N ASP A 24 8.65 -2.02 -5.79
CA ASP A 24 9.61 -2.35 -6.85
C ASP A 24 9.69 -1.28 -7.94
N LEU A 25 8.53 -0.71 -8.33
CA LEU A 25 8.43 0.18 -9.48
C LEU A 25 8.43 1.67 -9.11
N ASN A 26 8.40 1.98 -7.82
CA ASN A 26 8.48 3.31 -7.21
C ASN A 26 7.42 4.33 -7.67
N THR A 27 6.48 3.92 -8.53
CA THR A 27 5.42 4.78 -9.08
C THR A 27 4.10 4.01 -9.15
N PHE A 28 2.99 4.69 -8.81
CA PHE A 28 1.65 4.09 -8.85
C PHE A 28 1.20 3.71 -10.27
N ALA A 29 1.65 4.45 -11.29
CA ALA A 29 1.30 4.17 -12.69
C ALA A 29 1.98 2.89 -13.20
N ALA A 30 3.28 2.71 -12.92
CA ALA A 30 3.99 1.49 -13.30
C ALA A 30 3.45 0.28 -12.53
N ALA A 31 3.19 0.43 -11.22
CA ALA A 31 2.56 -0.62 -10.42
C ALA A 31 1.19 -1.02 -10.97
N ALA A 32 0.36 -0.05 -11.36
CA ALA A 32 -0.94 -0.30 -11.97
C ALA A 32 -0.84 -1.13 -13.26
N ALA A 33 0.14 -0.83 -14.11
CA ALA A 33 0.42 -1.63 -15.31
C ALA A 33 0.84 -3.06 -14.94
N ALA A 34 1.70 -3.24 -13.93
CA ALA A 34 2.20 -4.54 -13.51
C ALA A 34 1.13 -5.44 -12.86
N VAL A 35 0.16 -4.86 -12.13
CA VAL A 35 -0.94 -5.62 -11.52
C VAL A 35 -2.23 -5.63 -12.36
N CYS A 36 -2.19 -5.15 -13.60
CA CYS A 36 -3.35 -5.03 -14.50
C CYS A 36 -4.54 -4.28 -13.85
N ARG A 37 -4.25 -3.17 -13.15
CA ARG A 37 -5.24 -2.29 -12.51
C ARG A 37 -5.11 -0.86 -13.02
N THR A 38 -6.08 -0.01 -12.68
CA THR A 38 -5.96 1.44 -12.90
C THR A 38 -5.12 2.07 -11.79
N GLN A 39 -4.47 3.20 -12.07
CA GLN A 39 -3.74 3.97 -11.05
C GLN A 39 -4.65 4.35 -9.86
N SER A 40 -5.92 4.67 -10.12
CA SER A 40 -6.91 4.99 -9.08
C SER A 40 -7.25 3.79 -8.19
N ALA A 41 -7.27 2.57 -8.74
CA ALA A 41 -7.46 1.35 -7.94
C ALA A 41 -6.24 1.06 -7.06
N VAL A 42 -5.02 1.20 -7.61
CA VAL A 42 -3.77 1.06 -6.85
C VAL A 42 -3.71 2.07 -5.70
N SER A 43 -4.07 3.34 -5.96
CA SER A 43 -4.10 4.37 -4.92
C SER A 43 -5.08 4.04 -3.79
N GLN A 44 -6.28 3.56 -4.11
CA GLN A 44 -7.26 3.15 -3.11
C GLN A 44 -6.80 1.94 -2.31
N GLN A 45 -6.17 0.95 -2.97
CA GLN A 45 -5.59 -0.20 -2.30
C GLN A 45 -4.48 0.21 -1.34
N MET A 46 -3.57 1.09 -1.75
CA MET A 46 -2.50 1.57 -0.87
C MET A 46 -3.06 2.37 0.31
N GLN A 47 -4.04 3.25 0.08
CA GLN A 47 -4.71 3.96 1.17
C GLN A 47 -5.37 2.98 2.16
N ARG A 48 -6.04 1.94 1.67
CA ARG A 48 -6.64 0.90 2.53
C ARG A 48 -5.58 0.13 3.32
N LEU A 49 -4.46 -0.23 2.70
CA LEU A 49 -3.34 -0.89 3.37
C LEU A 49 -2.79 -0.02 4.51
N GLU A 50 -2.60 1.28 4.26
CA GLU A 50 -2.14 2.23 5.28
C GLU A 50 -3.12 2.34 6.46
N GLN A 51 -4.43 2.34 6.20
CA GLN A 51 -5.46 2.33 7.25
C GLN A 51 -5.40 1.04 8.09
N LEU A 52 -5.19 -0.10 7.45
CA LEU A 52 -5.11 -1.39 8.14
C LEU A 52 -3.84 -1.48 9.01
N VAL A 53 -2.70 -1.07 8.48
CA VAL A 53 -1.41 -1.13 9.19
C VAL A 53 -1.27 0.00 10.22
N GLY A 54 -2.10 1.05 10.14
CA GLY A 54 -2.02 2.23 10.99
C GLY A 54 -0.77 3.07 10.75
N GLN A 55 -0.12 2.91 9.60
CA GLN A 55 1.11 3.62 9.21
C GLN A 55 1.03 4.07 7.76
N ARG A 56 1.49 5.29 7.51
CA ARG A 56 1.69 5.79 6.15
C ARG A 56 2.98 5.17 5.60
N ALA A 57 2.83 4.30 4.60
CA ALA A 57 3.95 3.72 3.88
C ALA A 57 4.40 4.62 2.73
N PHE A 58 3.49 5.41 2.14
CA PHE A 58 3.78 6.29 1.01
C PHE A 58 3.63 7.76 1.41
N ARG A 59 4.73 8.50 1.24
CA ARG A 59 4.72 9.96 1.40
C ARG A 59 4.25 10.59 0.08
N PRO A 60 3.33 11.56 0.09
CA PRO A 60 3.03 12.34 -1.12
C PRO A 60 4.33 13.00 -1.64
N PRO A 61 4.48 13.14 -2.98
CA PRO A 61 5.65 13.77 -3.57
C PRO A 61 5.86 15.14 -2.91
N ARG A 62 7.09 15.39 -2.44
CA ARG A 62 7.40 16.70 -1.83
C ARG A 62 7.28 17.77 -2.92
N PRO A 63 6.58 18.88 -2.67
CA PRO A 63 6.72 20.04 -3.53
C PRO A 63 8.17 20.54 -3.43
N GLN A 64 8.79 20.77 -4.58
CA GLN A 64 10.07 21.46 -4.71
C GLN A 64 9.85 22.96 -4.52
#